data_AF-I8IVN2-F1
#
_entry.id   AF-I8IVN2-F1
#
_cell.length_a   1.000
_cell.length_b   1.000
_cell.length_c   1.000
_cell.angle_alpha   90.00
_cell.angle_beta   90.00
_cell.angle_gamma   90.00
#
_symmetry.space_group_name_H-M   'P 1'
#
loop_
_entity.id
_entity.type
_entity.pdbx_description
1 polymer ?
#
loop_
_entity_poly.entity_id
_entity_poly.type
_entity_poly.pdbx_seq_one_letter_code
_entity_poly.pdbx_strand_id
1 'polypeptide(L)'
;MSFNSIPEKPVYQLQYTSQKPEVTWEARSPIEFYLYSSKPAKLARKDTSVYEIPGEIRWTWTPANARDVNTDIIASKLILESLSYFRLVRFDDWVQEAEGSSSNSVRLLDVRYKWLSETLYSYLTRSLEEYQKYLDLVNTLEEKAADPFLLGAIKNACDCISRRTYVEFGIDSRFITDPLSVIRAREYSREHIDCQLKALEVRFRSWYNSPDVRWSQEFDTQTDFLDTLYRIGPKVIAVQLSEEDLTLFHRLTIDSITKDSNGVRLALNTRWNSLAHAAKECSAAGLCTELTVLAWVSQRSSRF
;
A
#
# COMPACT_ATOMS: atom_id res chain seq x y z
N MET A 1 -38.07 -0.47 -62.12
CA MET A 1 -37.79 -1.32 -60.93
C MET A 1 -36.65 -0.64 -60.18
N SER A 2 -36.99 -0.08 -59.03
CA SER A 2 -36.15 0.81 -58.23
C SER A 2 -34.98 0.06 -57.58
N PHE A 3 -33.78 0.62 -57.72
CA PHE A 3 -32.64 0.29 -56.88
C PHE A 3 -32.76 1.08 -55.59
N ASN A 4 -32.99 0.38 -54.47
CA ASN A 4 -33.06 0.98 -53.15
C ASN A 4 -31.67 1.42 -52.71
N SER A 5 -31.54 2.74 -52.57
CA SER A 5 -30.42 3.46 -51.98
C SER A 5 -30.31 3.11 -50.50
N ILE A 6 -29.11 2.72 -50.07
CA ILE A 6 -28.71 2.64 -48.66
C ILE A 6 -28.46 4.07 -48.19
N PRO A 7 -29.17 4.59 -47.18
CA PRO A 7 -28.86 5.91 -46.64
C PRO A 7 -27.60 5.85 -45.78
N GLU A 8 -26.61 6.63 -46.18
CA GLU A 8 -25.40 6.94 -45.43
C GLU A 8 -25.75 7.48 -44.04
N LYS A 9 -25.23 6.82 -42.99
CA LYS A 9 -25.27 7.36 -41.64
C LYS A 9 -24.33 8.56 -41.54
N PRO A 10 -24.76 9.67 -40.94
CA PRO A 10 -23.90 10.83 -40.76
C PRO A 10 -22.74 10.48 -39.81
N VAL A 11 -21.52 10.72 -40.30
CA VAL A 11 -20.29 10.77 -39.52
C VAL A 11 -20.42 11.93 -38.54
N TYR A 12 -20.72 11.65 -37.28
CA TYR A 12 -20.52 12.61 -36.21
C TYR A 12 -19.01 12.81 -36.03
N GLN A 13 -18.49 13.92 -36.56
CA GLN A 13 -17.19 14.44 -36.18
C GLN A 13 -17.23 14.80 -34.68
N LEU A 14 -16.66 13.94 -33.83
CA LEU A 14 -16.31 14.33 -32.48
C LEU A 14 -15.14 15.33 -32.56
N GLN A 15 -15.48 16.61 -32.48
CA GLN A 15 -14.54 17.67 -32.15
C GLN A 15 -13.98 17.37 -30.75
N TYR A 16 -12.75 16.85 -30.68
CA TYR A 16 -11.98 16.84 -29.45
C TYR A 16 -11.52 18.28 -29.17
N THR A 17 -12.37 19.04 -28.47
CA THR A 17 -11.92 20.27 -27.82
C THR A 17 -11.10 19.88 -26.60
N SER A 18 -9.79 20.12 -26.72
CA SER A 18 -8.81 20.11 -25.64
C SER A 18 -9.24 21.06 -24.51
N GLN A 19 -9.70 20.50 -23.38
CA GLN A 19 -9.63 21.18 -22.08
C GLN A 19 -9.16 20.18 -21.02
N LYS A 20 -7.85 20.23 -20.78
CA LYS A 20 -7.18 19.64 -19.62
C LYS A 20 -7.74 20.35 -18.37
N PRO A 21 -8.24 19.66 -17.32
CA PRO A 21 -8.56 20.35 -16.08
C PRO A 21 -7.24 20.84 -15.48
N GLU A 22 -7.07 22.15 -15.50
CA GLU A 22 -5.99 22.86 -14.83
C GLU A 22 -6.25 22.78 -13.32
N VAL A 23 -5.69 21.76 -12.67
CA VAL A 23 -5.68 21.68 -11.20
C VAL A 23 -4.62 22.67 -10.72
N THR A 24 -5.06 23.90 -10.46
CA THR A 24 -4.24 24.91 -9.81
C THR A 24 -4.10 24.55 -8.32
N TRP A 25 -2.93 24.02 -7.95
CA TRP A 25 -2.52 23.90 -6.55
C TRP A 25 -2.12 25.27 -6.02
N GLU A 26 -3.10 26.14 -5.77
CA GLU A 26 -2.87 27.32 -4.94
C GLU A 26 -2.70 26.87 -3.49
N ALA A 27 -1.46 26.92 -3.02
CA ALA A 27 -1.11 26.71 -1.62
C ALA A 27 -1.78 27.79 -0.75
N ARG A 28 -2.82 27.41 0.00
CA ARG A 28 -3.35 28.26 1.08
C ARG A 28 -2.32 28.32 2.20
N SER A 29 -1.99 29.55 2.61
CA SER A 29 -1.00 29.86 3.65
C SER A 29 -1.42 29.33 5.04
N PRO A 30 -0.51 28.76 5.86
CA PRO A 30 -0.85 28.21 7.19
C PRO A 30 -1.23 29.22 8.28
N ILE A 31 -1.32 30.52 7.99
CA ILE A 31 -1.50 31.55 9.03
C ILE A 31 -2.96 31.64 9.53
N GLU A 32 -3.94 31.09 8.80
CA GLU A 32 -5.35 31.19 9.21
C GLU A 32 -5.79 30.21 10.32
N PHE A 33 -4.94 29.25 10.73
CA PHE A 33 -5.31 28.27 11.76
C PHE A 33 -4.99 28.71 13.21
N TYR A 34 -4.22 29.78 13.42
CA TYR A 34 -3.73 30.14 14.76
C TYR A 34 -4.50 31.26 15.49
N LEU A 35 -5.62 31.73 14.95
CA LEU A 35 -6.36 32.86 15.55
C LEU A 35 -7.78 32.56 16.06
N TYR A 36 -8.21 31.30 16.09
CA TYR A 36 -9.46 30.97 16.78
C TYR A 36 -9.28 29.94 17.90
N SER A 37 -9.41 30.48 19.11
CA SER A 37 -9.86 29.82 20.33
C SER A 37 -8.79 29.22 21.26
N SER A 38 -7.99 30.11 21.81
CA SER A 38 -7.52 30.00 23.20
C SER A 38 -8.65 30.35 24.17
N LYS A 39 -9.12 29.37 24.96
CA LYS A 39 -9.48 29.50 26.39
C LYS A 39 -9.71 28.11 27.03
N PRO A 40 -9.39 27.92 28.33
CA PRO A 40 -9.19 26.60 28.93
C PRO A 40 -10.40 26.13 29.76
N ALA A 41 -10.69 24.82 29.80
CA ALA A 41 -11.32 24.14 30.94
C ALA A 41 -11.47 22.62 30.78
N LYS A 42 -10.91 21.93 31.78
CA LYS A 42 -11.41 20.71 32.47
C LYS A 42 -11.13 19.32 31.89
N LEU A 43 -10.40 18.55 32.72
CA LEU A 43 -10.38 17.10 32.84
C LEU A 43 -11.69 16.44 32.40
N ALA A 44 -11.61 15.51 31.45
CA ALA A 44 -12.39 14.26 31.48
C ALA A 44 -11.85 13.23 30.47
N ARG A 45 -11.46 12.09 31.04
CA ARG A 45 -11.53 10.72 30.51
C ARG A 45 -10.73 10.35 29.26
N LYS A 46 -9.81 9.42 29.54
CA LYS A 46 -9.15 8.47 28.66
C LYS A 46 -10.20 7.61 27.93
N ASP A 47 -10.67 8.07 26.78
CA ASP A 47 -11.44 7.22 25.85
C ASP A 47 -10.46 6.32 25.10
N THR A 48 -10.14 5.20 25.73
CA THR A 48 -9.62 4.01 25.04
C THR A 48 -10.79 3.44 24.22
N SER A 49 -11.09 4.05 23.09
CA SER A 49 -12.01 3.49 22.10
C SER A 49 -11.35 2.27 21.48
N VAL A 50 -11.54 1.10 22.13
CA VAL A 50 -11.38 -0.20 21.50
C VAL A 50 -12.38 -0.21 20.34
N TYR A 51 -11.91 0.07 19.13
CA TYR A 51 -12.68 -0.26 17.94
C TYR A 51 -12.70 -1.79 17.85
N GLU A 52 -13.67 -2.39 18.53
CA GLU A 52 -14.05 -3.77 18.30
C GLU A 52 -14.37 -3.89 16.81
N ILE A 53 -13.61 -4.73 16.09
CA ILE A 53 -13.94 -5.10 14.73
C ILE A 53 -15.35 -5.68 14.80
N PRO A 54 -16.35 -5.11 14.11
CA PRO A 54 -17.74 -5.54 14.26
C PRO A 54 -17.87 -7.05 14.08
N GLY A 55 -18.58 -7.69 15.01
CA GLY A 55 -18.92 -9.11 14.96
C GLY A 55 -19.66 -9.45 13.66
N GLU A 56 -19.22 -10.54 13.02
CA GLU A 56 -19.73 -11.13 11.78
C GLU A 56 -19.68 -10.26 10.51
N ILE A 57 -18.51 -9.74 10.16
CA ILE A 57 -18.26 -9.39 8.76
C ILE A 57 -17.92 -10.69 8.00
N ARG A 58 -18.93 -11.28 7.35
CA ARG A 58 -18.82 -12.45 6.46
C ARG A 58 -18.51 -12.01 5.04
N TRP A 59 -17.84 -12.88 4.28
CA TRP A 59 -17.68 -12.66 2.84
C TRP A 59 -19.03 -12.40 2.18
N THR A 60 -19.15 -11.27 1.48
CA THR A 60 -20.36 -10.93 0.72
C THR A 60 -20.54 -11.80 -0.52
N TRP A 61 -19.47 -12.48 -0.91
CA TRP A 61 -19.45 -13.49 -1.94
C TRP A 61 -19.74 -14.87 -1.36
N THR A 62 -20.56 -15.64 -2.09
CA THR A 62 -20.74 -17.08 -1.86
C THR A 62 -20.72 -17.81 -3.20
N PRO A 63 -20.22 -19.06 -3.26
CA PRO A 63 -20.22 -19.85 -4.49
C PRO A 63 -21.62 -20.00 -5.10
N ALA A 64 -22.65 -20.17 -4.26
CA ALA A 64 -24.03 -20.34 -4.69
C ALA A 64 -24.59 -19.13 -5.45
N ASN A 65 -24.25 -17.92 -5.01
CA ASN A 65 -24.69 -16.68 -5.65
C ASN A 65 -23.85 -16.31 -6.88
N ALA A 66 -22.79 -17.07 -7.16
CA ALA A 66 -21.83 -16.80 -8.22
C ALA A 66 -21.87 -17.85 -9.34
N ARG A 67 -22.85 -18.77 -9.36
CA ARG A 67 -22.94 -19.87 -10.34
C ARG A 67 -22.88 -19.38 -11.79
N ASP A 68 -23.66 -18.36 -12.13
CA ASP A 68 -23.72 -17.82 -13.50
C ASP A 68 -22.79 -16.61 -13.73
N VAL A 69 -21.90 -16.34 -12.77
CA VAL A 69 -20.98 -15.20 -12.83
C VAL A 69 -19.63 -15.66 -13.35
N ASN A 70 -19.02 -14.88 -14.25
CA ASN A 70 -17.70 -15.17 -14.79
C ASN A 70 -16.59 -14.96 -13.74
N THR A 71 -15.42 -15.55 -13.99
CA THR A 71 -14.27 -15.52 -13.06
C THR A 71 -13.70 -14.11 -12.86
N ASP A 72 -13.71 -13.26 -13.89
CA ASP A 72 -13.20 -11.89 -13.82
C ASP A 72 -13.98 -11.01 -12.83
N ILE A 73 -15.32 -11.11 -12.86
CA ILE A 73 -16.20 -10.38 -11.94
C ILE A 73 -16.05 -10.93 -10.51
N ILE A 74 -15.98 -12.25 -10.35
CA ILE A 74 -15.75 -12.89 -9.04
C ILE A 74 -14.42 -12.41 -8.45
N ALA A 75 -13.34 -12.46 -9.24
CA ALA A 75 -12.00 -12.04 -8.83
C ALA A 75 -12.01 -10.56 -8.40
N SER A 76 -12.56 -9.68 -9.22
CA SER A 76 -12.59 -8.24 -8.93
C SER A 76 -13.34 -7.93 -7.64
N LYS A 77 -14.47 -8.60 -7.39
CA LYS A 77 -15.23 -8.45 -6.13
C LYS A 77 -14.44 -8.96 -4.93
N LEU A 78 -13.88 -10.17 -5.02
CA LEU A 78 -13.10 -10.77 -3.93
C LEU A 78 -11.85 -9.96 -3.60
N ILE A 79 -11.13 -9.43 -4.60
CA ILE A 79 -9.95 -8.58 -4.40
C ILE A 79 -10.32 -7.32 -3.61
N LEU A 80 -11.37 -6.61 -4.01
CA LEU A 80 -11.81 -5.39 -3.31
C LEU A 80 -12.19 -5.68 -1.86
N GLU A 81 -12.92 -6.77 -1.63
CA GLU A 81 -13.35 -7.18 -0.30
C GLU A 81 -12.16 -7.63 0.56
N SER A 82 -11.24 -8.41 -0.01
CA SER A 82 -10.00 -8.87 0.62
C SER A 82 -9.12 -7.70 1.08
N LEU A 83 -8.90 -6.72 0.20
CA LEU A 83 -8.17 -5.49 0.52
C LEU A 83 -8.84 -4.72 1.67
N SER A 84 -10.17 -4.71 1.72
CA SER A 84 -10.89 -4.06 2.81
C SER A 84 -10.62 -4.74 4.16
N TYR A 85 -10.53 -6.07 4.20
CA TYR A 85 -10.18 -6.82 5.42
C TYR A 85 -8.74 -6.62 5.83
N PHE A 86 -7.81 -6.65 4.87
CA PHE A 86 -6.40 -6.38 5.14
C PHE A 86 -6.21 -5.00 5.80
N ARG A 87 -6.91 -3.97 5.30
CA ARG A 87 -6.86 -2.60 5.82
C ARG A 87 -7.41 -2.43 7.25
N LEU A 88 -8.20 -3.38 7.75
CA LEU A 88 -8.68 -3.35 9.14
C LEU A 88 -7.60 -3.75 10.13
N VAL A 89 -6.55 -4.47 9.69
CA VAL A 89 -5.43 -4.84 10.55
C VAL A 89 -4.48 -3.67 10.65
N ARG A 90 -4.24 -3.19 11.87
CA ARG A 90 -3.36 -2.04 12.10
C ARG A 90 -1.91 -2.46 11.96
N PHE A 91 -1.04 -1.51 11.65
CA PHE A 91 0.40 -1.77 11.61
C PHE A 91 0.93 -2.34 12.93
N ASP A 92 0.50 -1.79 14.07
CA ASP A 92 0.88 -2.29 15.40
C ASP A 92 0.48 -3.75 15.62
N ASP A 93 -0.62 -4.21 15.02
CA ASP A 93 -1.06 -5.59 15.13
C ASP A 93 -0.09 -6.53 14.39
N TRP A 94 0.49 -6.09 13.26
CA TRP A 94 1.56 -6.81 12.55
C TRP A 94 2.89 -6.77 13.29
N VAL A 95 3.23 -5.65 13.93
CA VAL A 95 4.42 -5.54 14.78
C VAL A 95 4.31 -6.50 15.98
N GLN A 96 3.13 -6.59 16.60
CA GLN A 96 2.86 -7.52 17.69
C GLN A 96 3.05 -8.98 17.25
N GLU A 97 2.54 -9.37 16.08
CA GLU A 97 2.77 -10.72 15.52
C GLU A 97 4.25 -10.98 15.25
N ALA A 98 4.99 -9.99 14.74
CA ALA A 98 6.44 -10.10 14.51
C ALA A 98 7.24 -10.30 15.80
N GLU A 99 6.70 -9.87 16.95
CA GLU A 99 7.27 -10.12 18.29
C GLU A 99 6.92 -11.51 18.84
N GLY A 100 6.20 -12.33 18.07
CA GLY A 100 5.72 -13.65 18.48
C GLY A 100 4.47 -13.61 19.37
N SER A 101 3.83 -12.44 19.49
CA SER A 101 2.60 -12.27 20.26
C SER A 101 1.37 -12.32 19.34
N SER A 102 0.37 -13.14 19.68
CA SER A 102 -0.84 -13.22 18.87
C SER A 102 -1.68 -11.94 18.97
N SER A 103 -1.97 -11.33 17.83
CA SER A 103 -2.91 -10.22 17.66
C SER A 103 -4.30 -10.75 17.31
N ASN A 104 -5.32 -10.23 18.00
CA ASN A 104 -6.71 -10.56 17.70
C ASN A 104 -7.12 -10.14 16.27
N SER A 105 -6.59 -9.03 15.76
CA SER A 105 -6.90 -8.54 14.41
C SER A 105 -6.38 -9.48 13.33
N VAL A 106 -5.14 -9.94 13.47
CA VAL A 106 -4.50 -10.88 12.53
C VAL A 106 -5.16 -12.25 12.63
N ARG A 107 -5.44 -12.73 13.84
CA ARG A 107 -6.20 -13.98 14.02
C ARG A 107 -7.59 -13.90 13.39
N LEU A 108 -8.28 -12.77 13.50
CA LEU A 108 -9.59 -12.59 12.86
C LEU A 108 -9.47 -12.53 11.33
N LEU A 109 -8.40 -11.92 10.80
CA LEU A 109 -8.09 -11.96 9.38
C LEU A 109 -7.89 -13.41 8.90
N ASP A 110 -7.10 -14.20 9.63
CA ASP A 110 -6.84 -15.62 9.35
C ASP A 110 -8.14 -16.44 9.29
N VAL A 111 -8.98 -16.32 10.32
CA VAL A 111 -10.30 -16.99 10.39
C VAL A 111 -11.16 -16.65 9.18
N ARG A 112 -11.11 -15.42 8.65
CA ARG A 112 -11.88 -15.04 7.46
C ARG A 112 -11.44 -15.79 6.21
N TYR A 113 -10.14 -15.89 5.96
CA TYR A 113 -9.64 -16.62 4.77
C TYR A 113 -9.78 -18.13 4.94
N LYS A 114 -9.64 -18.64 6.16
CA LYS A 114 -9.97 -20.04 6.48
C LYS A 114 -11.41 -20.35 6.11
N TRP A 115 -12.36 -19.52 6.56
CA TRP A 115 -13.79 -19.72 6.27
C TRP A 115 -14.11 -19.62 4.77
N LEU A 116 -13.42 -18.74 4.03
CA LEU A 116 -13.52 -18.67 2.57
C LEU A 116 -13.12 -19.99 1.92
N SER A 117 -11.98 -20.54 2.33
CA SER A 117 -11.45 -21.81 1.82
C SER A 117 -12.38 -22.99 2.14
N GLU A 118 -12.85 -23.09 3.39
CA GLU A 118 -13.80 -24.11 3.83
C GLU A 118 -15.12 -24.06 3.07
N THR A 119 -15.66 -22.84 2.88
CA THR A 119 -16.92 -22.61 2.17
C THR A 119 -16.81 -23.05 0.72
N LEU A 120 -15.73 -22.69 0.04
CA LEU A 120 -15.51 -23.08 -1.36
C LEU A 120 -15.29 -24.59 -1.49
N TYR A 121 -14.46 -25.19 -0.62
CA TYR A 121 -14.25 -26.64 -0.60
C TYR A 121 -15.59 -27.39 -0.40
N SER A 122 -16.38 -26.97 0.58
CA SER A 122 -17.69 -27.57 0.88
C SER A 122 -18.68 -27.44 -0.28
N TYR A 123 -18.60 -26.36 -1.06
CA TYR A 123 -19.38 -26.20 -2.28
C TYR A 123 -18.90 -27.15 -3.39
N LEU A 124 -17.61 -27.16 -3.68
CA LEU A 124 -17.02 -27.94 -4.78
C LEU A 124 -17.15 -29.45 -4.57
N THR A 125 -17.14 -29.93 -3.32
CA THR A 125 -17.42 -31.35 -3.02
C THR A 125 -18.84 -31.78 -3.44
N ARG A 126 -19.78 -30.83 -3.52
CA ARG A 126 -21.18 -31.07 -3.93
C ARG A 126 -21.45 -30.72 -5.39
N SER A 127 -20.64 -29.84 -5.97
CA SER A 127 -20.76 -29.34 -7.35
C SER A 127 -19.40 -29.43 -8.06
N LEU A 128 -18.98 -30.65 -8.37
CA LEU A 128 -17.70 -30.91 -9.06
C LEU A 128 -17.70 -30.36 -10.49
N GLU A 129 -18.87 -30.19 -11.10
CA GLU A 129 -19.03 -29.56 -12.42
C GLU A 129 -18.50 -28.11 -12.47
N GLU A 130 -18.47 -27.42 -11.33
CA GLU A 130 -17.95 -26.04 -11.23
C GLU A 130 -16.43 -26.00 -11.00
N TYR A 131 -15.77 -27.14 -10.78
CA TYR A 131 -14.37 -27.18 -10.38
C TYR A 131 -13.43 -26.42 -11.34
N GLN A 132 -13.61 -26.60 -12.65
CA GLN A 132 -12.78 -25.94 -13.66
C GLN A 132 -12.86 -24.42 -13.57
N LYS A 133 -14.05 -23.87 -13.33
CA LYS A 133 -14.25 -22.42 -13.18
C LYS A 133 -13.44 -21.85 -12.02
N TYR A 134 -13.27 -22.60 -10.93
CA TYR A 134 -12.49 -22.15 -9.78
C TYR A 134 -10.98 -22.31 -9.99
N LEU A 135 -10.54 -23.25 -10.83
CA LEU A 135 -9.16 -23.25 -11.33
C LEU A 135 -8.90 -22.02 -12.21
N ASP A 136 -9.84 -21.67 -13.09
CA ASP A 136 -9.74 -20.47 -13.93
C ASP A 136 -9.77 -19.19 -13.09
N LEU A 137 -10.51 -19.20 -11.97
CA LEU A 137 -10.50 -18.12 -10.98
C LEU A 137 -9.12 -17.96 -10.32
N VAL A 138 -8.43 -19.06 -9.97
CA VAL A 138 -7.06 -18.99 -9.43
C VAL A 138 -6.14 -18.28 -10.43
N ASN A 139 -6.17 -18.66 -11.70
CA ASN A 139 -5.37 -18.01 -12.75
C ASN A 139 -5.70 -16.52 -12.87
N THR A 140 -6.99 -16.18 -12.84
CA THR A 140 -7.45 -14.78 -12.91
C THR A 140 -6.96 -13.94 -11.72
N LEU A 141 -6.93 -14.52 -10.52
CA LEU A 141 -6.41 -13.88 -9.31
C LEU A 141 -4.88 -13.67 -9.40
N GLU A 142 -4.15 -14.62 -9.95
CA GLU A 142 -2.71 -14.49 -10.22
C GLU A 142 -2.43 -13.37 -11.22
N GLU A 143 -3.16 -13.32 -12.34
CA GLU A 143 -3.04 -12.27 -13.37
C GLU A 143 -3.34 -10.87 -12.83
N LYS A 144 -4.33 -10.75 -11.94
CA LYS A 144 -4.69 -9.48 -11.29
C LYS A 144 -3.81 -9.14 -10.09
N ALA A 145 -2.77 -9.93 -9.80
CA ALA A 145 -1.90 -9.74 -8.65
C ALA A 145 -2.67 -9.57 -7.32
N ALA A 146 -3.67 -10.44 -7.09
CA ALA A 146 -4.42 -10.48 -5.85
C ALA A 146 -3.50 -10.67 -4.64
N ASP A 147 -3.95 -10.25 -3.46
CA ASP A 147 -3.20 -10.49 -2.24
C ASP A 147 -3.03 -12.01 -1.98
N PRO A 148 -1.91 -12.42 -1.35
CA PRO A 148 -1.53 -13.81 -1.22
C PRO A 148 -2.49 -14.59 -0.31
N PHE A 149 -3.21 -13.91 0.59
CA PHE A 149 -4.18 -14.54 1.47
C PHE A 149 -5.41 -15.00 0.68
N LEU A 150 -5.96 -14.13 -0.18
CA LEU A 150 -7.07 -14.48 -1.06
C LEU A 150 -6.70 -15.59 -2.04
N LEU A 151 -5.59 -15.41 -2.75
CA LEU A 151 -5.10 -16.40 -3.70
C LEU A 151 -4.88 -17.76 -3.02
N GLY A 152 -4.22 -17.75 -1.86
CA GLY A 152 -3.95 -18.93 -1.05
C GLY A 152 -5.23 -19.66 -0.62
N ALA A 153 -6.25 -18.93 -0.14
CA ALA A 153 -7.49 -19.52 0.34
C ALA A 153 -8.27 -20.25 -0.78
N ILE A 154 -8.37 -19.62 -1.96
CA ILE A 154 -9.06 -20.20 -3.12
C ILE A 154 -8.27 -21.39 -3.67
N LYS A 155 -6.94 -21.26 -3.79
CA LYS A 155 -6.06 -22.33 -4.24
C LYS A 155 -6.08 -23.53 -3.30
N ASN A 156 -6.04 -23.31 -1.99
CA ASN A 156 -6.15 -24.37 -0.99
C ASN A 156 -7.44 -25.18 -1.14
N ALA A 157 -8.58 -24.51 -1.36
CA ALA A 157 -9.85 -25.20 -1.57
C ALA A 157 -9.81 -26.10 -2.82
N CYS A 158 -9.25 -25.60 -3.93
CA CYS A 158 -9.10 -26.38 -5.16
C CYS A 158 -8.14 -27.57 -4.99
N ASP A 159 -7.01 -27.37 -4.33
CA ASP A 159 -6.04 -28.42 -4.02
C ASP A 159 -6.67 -29.52 -3.14
N CYS A 160 -7.49 -29.14 -2.16
CA CYS A 160 -8.20 -30.08 -1.30
C CYS A 160 -9.20 -30.95 -2.07
N ILE A 161 -9.85 -30.41 -3.11
CA ILE A 161 -10.72 -31.18 -4.01
C ILE A 161 -9.90 -32.23 -4.77
N SER A 162 -8.75 -31.83 -5.34
CA SER A 162 -7.83 -32.75 -6.03
C SER A 162 -7.33 -33.87 -5.11
N ARG A 163 -7.04 -33.53 -3.85
CA ARG A 163 -6.54 -34.48 -2.83
C ARG A 163 -7.66 -35.27 -2.13
N ARG A 164 -8.93 -34.95 -2.39
CA ARG A 164 -10.12 -35.52 -1.75
C ARG A 164 -10.13 -35.44 -0.21
N THR A 165 -9.33 -34.53 0.35
CA THR A 165 -9.16 -34.37 1.80
C THR A 165 -9.00 -32.89 2.09
N TYR A 166 -9.76 -32.37 3.05
CA TYR A 166 -9.60 -30.99 3.48
C TYR A 166 -8.37 -30.83 4.36
N VAL A 167 -7.56 -29.83 4.04
CA VAL A 167 -6.47 -29.34 4.88
C VAL A 167 -6.83 -27.90 5.25
N GLU A 168 -6.78 -27.62 6.55
CA GLU A 168 -7.08 -26.30 7.09
C GLU A 168 -6.15 -25.24 6.49
N PHE A 169 -6.76 -24.16 6.01
CA PHE A 169 -6.02 -23.01 5.50
C PHE A 169 -5.58 -22.11 6.66
N GLY A 170 -4.34 -21.63 6.59
CA GLY A 170 -3.82 -20.55 7.44
C GLY A 170 -3.07 -19.52 6.60
N ILE A 171 -3.20 -18.25 6.95
CA ILE A 171 -2.50 -17.17 6.26
C ILE A 171 -1.00 -17.24 6.52
N ASP A 172 -0.21 -16.94 5.50
CA ASP A 172 1.24 -16.77 5.61
C ASP A 172 1.59 -15.28 5.56
N SER A 173 1.77 -14.65 6.74
CA SER A 173 2.11 -13.24 6.86
C SER A 173 3.61 -12.97 6.99
N ARG A 174 4.48 -13.96 6.77
CA ARG A 174 5.94 -13.85 6.97
C ARG A 174 6.60 -12.75 6.15
N PHE A 175 6.07 -12.46 4.95
CA PHE A 175 6.55 -11.36 4.12
C PHE A 175 6.37 -9.97 4.78
N ILE A 176 5.52 -9.85 5.81
CA ILE A 176 5.35 -8.65 6.64
C ILE A 176 6.06 -8.84 7.98
N THR A 177 5.84 -9.96 8.67
CA THR A 177 6.30 -10.15 10.05
C THR A 177 7.79 -10.37 10.15
N ASP A 178 8.41 -11.10 9.21
CA ASP A 178 9.83 -11.43 9.29
C ASP A 178 10.70 -10.16 9.16
N PRO A 179 10.47 -9.25 8.18
CA PRO A 179 11.19 -7.98 8.13
C PRO A 179 11.00 -7.12 9.38
N LEU A 180 9.78 -7.08 9.96
CA LEU A 180 9.50 -6.32 11.18
C LEU A 180 10.22 -6.89 12.41
N SER A 181 10.35 -8.22 12.49
CA SER A 181 11.07 -8.88 13.58
C SER A 181 12.56 -8.48 13.60
N VAL A 182 13.16 -8.30 12.41
CA VAL A 182 14.55 -7.85 12.26
C VAL A 182 14.73 -6.44 12.82
N ILE A 183 13.78 -5.53 12.60
CA ILE A 183 13.83 -4.17 13.16
C ILE A 183 13.84 -4.20 14.69
N ARG A 184 12.99 -5.02 15.29
CA ARG A 184 12.91 -5.17 16.76
C ARG A 184 14.15 -5.82 17.36
N ALA A 185 14.84 -6.68 16.61
CA ALA A 185 16.06 -7.35 17.05
C ALA A 185 17.32 -6.47 16.99
N ARG A 186 17.25 -5.25 16.41
CA ARG A 186 18.40 -4.35 16.32
C ARG A 186 18.85 -3.86 17.69
N GLU A 187 20.16 -3.69 17.86
CA GLU A 187 20.79 -3.11 19.05
C GLU A 187 20.66 -1.57 19.10
N TYR A 188 19.44 -1.06 18.93
CA TYR A 188 19.12 0.36 19.00
C TYR A 188 18.37 0.70 20.28
N SER A 189 18.38 1.98 20.68
CA SER A 189 17.55 2.45 21.80
C SER A 189 16.07 2.22 21.47
N ARG A 190 15.25 1.97 22.51
CA ARG A 190 13.80 1.80 22.33
C ARG A 190 13.17 3.00 21.61
N GLU A 191 13.61 4.20 21.95
CA GLU A 191 13.15 5.44 21.30
C GLU A 191 13.47 5.46 19.80
N HIS A 192 14.65 4.99 19.40
CA HIS A 192 15.02 4.92 17.98
C HIS A 192 14.18 3.86 17.23
N ILE A 193 13.96 2.69 17.84
CA ILE A 193 13.09 1.66 17.26
C ILE A 193 11.65 2.18 17.11
N ASP A 194 11.12 2.90 18.10
CA ASP A 194 9.78 3.49 18.02
C ASP A 194 9.69 4.53 16.91
N CYS A 195 10.75 5.31 16.67
CA CYS A 195 10.83 6.22 15.53
C CYS A 195 10.83 5.46 14.19
N GLN A 196 11.62 4.38 14.08
CA GLN A 196 11.63 3.53 12.88
C GLN A 196 10.25 2.96 12.59
N LEU A 197 9.56 2.41 13.59
CA LEU A 197 8.23 1.85 13.42
C LEU A 197 7.19 2.88 12.98
N LYS A 198 7.26 4.13 13.47
CA LYS A 198 6.38 5.21 12.99
C LYS A 198 6.61 5.55 11.53
N ALA A 199 7.87 5.61 11.09
CA ALA A 199 8.18 5.83 9.66
C ALA A 199 7.69 4.65 8.80
N LEU A 200 7.90 3.42 9.29
CA LEU A 200 7.44 2.20 8.62
C LEU A 200 5.92 2.09 8.58
N GLU A 201 5.20 2.57 9.59
CA GLU A 201 3.73 2.62 9.55
C GLU A 201 3.23 3.48 8.38
N VAL A 202 3.87 4.63 8.14
CA VAL A 202 3.54 5.50 6.99
C VAL A 202 3.83 4.76 5.68
N ARG A 203 4.99 4.12 5.57
CA ARG A 203 5.35 3.33 4.38
C ARG A 203 4.38 2.19 4.14
N PHE A 204 4.06 1.42 5.18
CA PHE A 204 3.12 0.30 5.16
C PHE A 204 1.77 0.74 4.59
N ARG A 205 1.21 1.84 5.11
CA ARG A 205 -0.04 2.41 4.60
C ARG A 205 0.09 2.88 3.16
N SER A 206 1.19 3.51 2.79
CA SER A 206 1.38 3.98 1.40
C SER A 206 1.50 2.82 0.43
N TRP A 207 2.22 1.76 0.80
CA TRP A 207 2.52 0.62 -0.06
C TRP A 207 1.28 -0.24 -0.29
N TYR A 208 0.64 -0.72 0.76
CA TYR A 208 -0.50 -1.65 0.65
C TYR A 208 -1.83 -0.97 0.29
N ASN A 209 -1.87 0.37 0.25
CA ASN A 209 -2.98 1.11 -0.35
C ASN A 209 -2.73 1.50 -1.82
N SER A 210 -1.53 1.27 -2.34
CA SER A 210 -1.21 1.56 -3.74
C SER A 210 -1.89 0.57 -4.68
N PRO A 211 -2.43 1.03 -5.82
CA PRO A 211 -2.88 0.12 -6.88
C PRO A 211 -1.73 -0.70 -7.48
N ASP A 212 -0.48 -0.22 -7.35
CA ASP A 212 0.72 -0.86 -7.88
C ASP A 212 1.42 -1.76 -6.85
N VAL A 213 0.72 -2.17 -5.79
CA VAL A 213 1.27 -3.03 -4.73
C VAL A 213 1.81 -4.33 -5.31
N ARG A 214 3.04 -4.68 -4.91
CA ARG A 214 3.67 -5.96 -5.30
C ARG A 214 3.72 -6.89 -4.10
N TRP A 215 2.70 -7.73 -3.97
CA TRP A 215 2.58 -8.66 -2.85
C TRP A 215 3.66 -9.76 -2.82
N SER A 216 4.36 -10.00 -3.92
CA SER A 216 5.46 -10.96 -3.99
C SER A 216 6.74 -10.46 -3.33
N GLN A 217 6.81 -9.19 -2.96
CA GLN A 217 7.97 -8.59 -2.30
C GLN A 217 7.75 -8.53 -0.79
N GLU A 218 8.81 -8.81 -0.04
CA GLU A 218 8.83 -8.57 1.40
C GLU A 218 8.62 -7.07 1.69
N PHE A 219 8.05 -6.78 2.85
CA PHE A 219 7.86 -5.41 3.29
C PHE A 219 9.22 -4.73 3.50
N ASP A 220 9.46 -3.65 2.76
CA ASP A 220 10.72 -2.92 2.83
C ASP A 220 10.84 -2.13 4.15
N THR A 221 11.73 -2.62 5.02
CA THR A 221 12.04 -2.01 6.32
C THR A 221 13.32 -1.16 6.32
N GLN A 222 13.84 -0.76 5.16
CA GLN A 222 15.04 0.10 5.10
C GLN A 222 14.76 1.50 5.65
N THR A 223 15.54 1.92 6.66
CA THR A 223 15.39 3.19 7.37
C THR A 223 16.67 4.01 7.40
N ASP A 224 17.62 3.79 6.48
CA ASP A 224 18.97 4.38 6.51
C ASP A 224 18.98 5.91 6.63
N PHE A 225 18.02 6.58 5.98
CA PHE A 225 17.83 8.02 6.11
C PHE A 225 17.47 8.43 7.54
N LEU A 226 16.54 7.71 8.17
CA LEU A 226 16.14 7.96 9.56
C LEU A 226 17.29 7.65 10.52
N ASP A 227 18.02 6.57 10.30
CA ASP A 227 19.20 6.21 11.10
C ASP A 227 20.25 7.34 11.04
N THR A 228 20.48 7.90 9.85
CA THR A 228 21.37 9.05 9.66
C THR A 228 20.80 10.28 10.37
N LEU A 229 19.50 10.54 10.24
CA LEU A 229 18.80 11.68 10.83
C LEU A 229 18.87 11.67 12.35
N TYR A 230 18.69 10.50 12.95
CA TYR A 230 18.82 10.31 14.39
C TYR A 230 20.27 10.53 14.87
N ARG A 231 21.27 10.09 14.08
CA ARG A 231 22.68 10.15 14.48
C ARG A 231 23.29 11.57 14.40
N ILE A 232 23.07 12.29 13.32
CA ILE A 232 23.78 13.56 13.05
C ILE A 232 22.86 14.79 13.02
N GLY A 233 21.54 14.58 13.06
CA GLY A 233 20.55 15.64 13.07
C GLY A 233 20.27 16.27 11.69
N PRO A 234 19.14 16.98 11.56
CA PRO A 234 18.62 17.46 10.27
C PRO A 234 19.51 18.53 9.61
N LYS A 235 20.14 19.40 10.41
CA LYS A 235 21.02 20.47 9.88
C LYS A 235 22.26 19.90 9.19
N VAL A 236 22.92 18.94 9.82
CA VAL A 236 24.13 18.32 9.27
C VAL A 236 23.79 17.51 8.02
N ILE A 237 22.66 16.79 8.03
CA ILE A 237 22.15 16.11 6.82
C ILE A 237 21.90 17.08 5.68
N ALA A 238 21.26 18.22 5.93
CA ALA A 238 20.98 19.18 4.87
C ALA A 238 22.26 19.67 4.18
N VAL A 239 23.33 19.89 4.96
CA VAL A 239 24.65 20.25 4.43
C VAL A 239 25.26 19.10 3.64
N GLN A 240 25.30 17.88 4.20
CA GLN A 240 25.85 16.70 3.53
C GLN A 240 25.13 16.36 2.22
N LEU A 241 23.79 16.41 2.22
CA LEU A 241 23.00 16.18 1.01
C LEU A 241 23.29 17.23 -0.05
N SER A 242 23.43 18.51 0.35
CA SER A 242 23.76 19.59 -0.58
C SER A 242 25.15 19.40 -1.20
N GLU A 243 26.15 19.01 -0.40
CA GLU A 243 27.51 18.73 -0.88
C GLU A 243 27.55 17.49 -1.79
N GLU A 244 26.92 16.39 -1.37
CA GLU A 244 26.84 15.16 -2.16
C GLU A 244 26.13 15.40 -3.50
N ASP A 245 25.00 16.11 -3.50
CA ASP A 245 24.26 16.41 -4.71
C ASP A 245 25.08 17.33 -5.64
N LEU A 246 25.77 18.34 -5.10
CA LEU A 246 26.68 19.20 -5.87
C LEU A 246 27.77 18.38 -6.59
N THR A 247 28.35 17.36 -5.93
CA THR A 247 29.35 16.51 -6.58
C THR A 247 28.75 15.71 -7.75
N LEU A 248 27.50 15.27 -7.63
CA LEU A 248 26.80 14.56 -8.71
C LEU A 248 26.43 15.51 -9.85
N PHE A 249 26.03 16.76 -9.54
CA PHE A 249 25.79 17.79 -10.54
C PHE A 249 27.05 18.15 -11.32
N HIS A 250 28.22 18.26 -10.67
CA HIS A 250 29.48 18.51 -11.35
C HIS A 250 29.89 17.39 -12.31
N ARG A 251 29.35 16.17 -12.14
CA ARG A 251 29.58 15.03 -13.04
C ARG A 251 28.62 14.99 -14.23
N LEU A 252 27.60 15.85 -14.25
CA LEU A 252 26.70 15.96 -15.40
C LEU A 252 27.40 16.67 -16.56
N THR A 253 27.50 15.96 -17.67
CA THR A 253 27.87 16.51 -18.98
C THR A 253 26.64 16.55 -19.89
N ILE A 254 26.70 17.36 -20.96
CA ILE A 254 25.62 17.41 -21.97
C ILE A 254 25.35 16.01 -22.55
N ASP A 255 26.40 15.20 -22.76
CA ASP A 255 26.27 13.82 -23.21
C ASP A 255 25.58 12.92 -22.16
N SER A 256 25.87 13.08 -20.87
CA SER A 256 25.20 12.32 -19.80
C SER A 256 23.70 12.67 -19.63
N ILE A 257 23.28 13.85 -20.12
CA ILE A 257 21.87 14.27 -20.07
C ILE A 257 21.12 13.79 -21.32
N THR A 258 21.79 13.78 -22.47
CA THR A 258 21.14 13.55 -23.78
C THR A 258 21.27 12.12 -24.31
N LYS A 259 22.35 11.41 -23.96
CA LYS A 259 22.68 10.08 -24.52
C LYS A 259 22.70 8.96 -23.49
N ASP A 260 22.78 9.29 -22.20
CA ASP A 260 22.92 8.31 -21.14
C ASP A 260 21.56 8.01 -20.48
N SER A 261 20.90 6.96 -20.96
CA SER A 261 19.62 6.50 -20.42
C SER A 261 19.76 5.87 -19.02
N ASN A 262 20.95 5.41 -18.64
CA ASN A 262 21.15 4.56 -17.44
C ASN A 262 22.25 5.02 -16.48
N GLY A 263 23.04 6.05 -16.78
CA GLY A 263 24.12 6.51 -15.90
C GLY A 263 23.74 7.68 -15.00
N VAL A 264 24.48 8.80 -15.06
CA VAL A 264 24.50 9.81 -13.98
C VAL A 264 23.13 10.44 -13.74
N ARG A 265 22.35 10.71 -14.79
CA ARG A 265 21.00 11.29 -14.69
C ARG A 265 20.00 10.36 -13.99
N LEU A 266 20.02 9.07 -14.32
CA LEU A 266 19.13 8.09 -13.69
C LEU A 266 19.51 7.92 -12.21
N ALA A 267 20.81 7.82 -11.90
CA ALA A 267 21.30 7.71 -10.53
C ALA A 267 20.89 8.91 -9.66
N LEU A 268 21.02 10.13 -10.18
CA LEU A 268 20.55 11.35 -9.52
C LEU A 268 19.04 11.32 -9.26
N ASN A 269 18.25 11.00 -10.28
CA ASN A 269 16.79 10.95 -10.16
C ASN A 269 16.35 9.88 -9.13
N THR A 270 16.93 8.68 -9.18
CA THR A 270 16.63 7.61 -8.23
C THR A 270 16.96 8.04 -6.80
N ARG A 271 18.17 8.57 -6.58
CA ARG A 271 18.61 9.04 -5.25
C ARG A 271 17.69 10.14 -4.71
N TRP A 272 17.38 11.15 -5.52
CA TRP A 272 16.49 12.24 -5.14
C TRP A 272 15.08 11.77 -4.80
N ASN A 273 14.51 10.88 -5.60
CA ASN A 273 13.20 10.30 -5.29
C ASN A 273 13.25 9.51 -3.98
N SER A 274 14.26 8.67 -3.77
CA SER A 274 14.44 7.92 -2.52
C SER A 274 14.54 8.84 -1.30
N LEU A 275 15.34 9.91 -1.38
CA LEU A 275 15.49 10.88 -0.30
C LEU A 275 14.19 11.65 -0.03
N ALA A 276 13.49 12.08 -1.09
CA ALA A 276 12.22 12.77 -0.97
C ALA A 276 11.15 11.87 -0.32
N HIS A 277 11.11 10.59 -0.69
CA HIS A 277 10.23 9.60 -0.07
C HIS A 277 10.56 9.41 1.41
N ALA A 278 11.83 9.17 1.75
CA ALA A 278 12.24 8.97 3.15
C ALA A 278 11.99 10.21 4.03
N ALA A 279 12.26 11.42 3.51
CA ALA A 279 11.97 12.67 4.21
C ALA A 279 10.45 12.87 4.41
N LYS A 280 9.63 12.53 3.42
CA LYS A 280 8.17 12.56 3.51
C LYS A 280 7.67 11.58 4.57
N GLU A 281 8.19 10.36 4.62
CA GLU A 281 7.86 9.36 5.64
C GLU A 281 8.19 9.87 7.05
N CYS A 282 9.41 10.38 7.26
CA CYS A 282 9.84 10.92 8.55
C CYS A 282 8.99 12.12 9.01
N SER A 283 8.64 13.01 8.06
CA SER A 283 7.78 14.17 8.32
C SER A 283 6.36 13.75 8.68
N ALA A 284 5.76 12.83 7.91
CA ALA A 284 4.42 12.30 8.17
C ALA A 284 4.35 11.52 9.49
N ALA A 285 5.43 10.85 9.88
CA ALA A 285 5.60 10.18 11.16
C ALA A 285 5.82 11.15 12.35
N GLY A 286 5.91 12.46 12.10
CA GLY A 286 6.12 13.48 13.12
C GLY A 286 7.52 13.45 13.76
N LEU A 287 8.49 12.81 13.11
CA LEU A 287 9.83 12.58 13.66
C LEU A 287 10.75 13.80 13.54
N CYS A 288 10.35 14.80 12.75
CA CYS A 288 11.13 16.01 12.52
C CYS A 288 10.22 17.20 12.19
N THR A 289 9.81 17.94 13.21
CA THR A 289 9.19 19.27 13.05
C THR A 289 10.15 20.26 12.36
N GLU A 290 11.46 20.03 12.46
CA GLU A 290 12.50 20.84 11.83
C GLU A 290 12.65 20.55 10.32
N LEU A 291 12.34 19.35 9.83
CA LEU A 291 12.34 19.04 8.39
C LEU A 291 11.19 19.74 7.65
N THR A 292 10.05 19.93 8.32
CA THR A 292 8.93 20.72 7.78
C THR A 292 9.34 22.18 7.55
N VAL A 293 10.19 22.72 8.43
CA VAL A 293 10.78 24.07 8.28
C VAL A 293 11.80 24.10 7.14
N LEU A 294 12.65 23.08 6.99
CA LEU A 294 13.64 23.00 5.91
C LEU A 294 12.98 22.82 4.52
N ALA A 295 11.94 22.00 4.40
CA ALA A 295 11.14 21.87 3.18
C ALA A 295 10.50 23.20 2.77
N TRP A 296 10.05 23.99 3.76
CA TRP A 296 9.51 25.33 3.55
C TRP A 296 10.58 26.35 3.09
N VAL A 297 11.79 26.28 3.65
CA VAL A 297 12.92 27.12 3.24
C VAL A 297 13.37 26.78 1.82
N SER A 298 13.41 25.49 1.45
CA SER A 298 13.82 25.05 0.11
C SER A 298 12.82 25.44 -0.98
N GLN A 299 11.50 25.43 -0.70
CA GLN A 299 10.48 25.95 -1.64
C GLN A 299 10.53 27.47 -1.84
N ARG A 300 11.08 28.21 -0.88
CA ARG A 300 11.24 29.67 -0.97
C ARG A 300 12.43 30.05 -1.85
N SER A 301 13.44 29.19 -1.91
CA SER A 301 14.64 29.35 -2.75
C SER A 301 14.42 28.95 -4.21
N SER A 302 13.38 28.17 -4.53
CA SER A 302 13.01 27.80 -5.91
C SER A 302 12.09 28.82 -6.61
N ARG A 303 11.89 30.01 -6.02
CA ARG A 303 11.09 31.12 -6.58
C ARG A 303 11.96 32.32 -7.02
N PHE A 304 13.25 32.11 -7.23
CA PHE A 304 14.15 33.06 -7.86
C PHE A 304 14.79 32.45 -9.09
#